data_AF-A0A2E4AAM2-F1
#
_entry.id   AF-A0A2E4AAM2-F1
#
_cell.length_a   1.000
_cell.length_b   1.000
_cell.length_c   1.000
_cell.angle_alpha   90.00
_cell.angle_beta   90.00
_cell.angle_gamma   90.00
#
_symmetry.space_group_name_H-M   'P 1'
#
loop_
_entity.id
_entity.type
_entity.pdbx_description
1 polymer ?
#
loop_
_entity_poly.entity_id
_entity_poly.type
_entity_poly.pdbx_seq_one_letter_code
_entity_poly.pdbx_strand_id
1 'polypeptide(L)'
;MNEFQYQTKLAELIEPLSPEETSQFNTQYGNSKKDPIIALVISLTFGFFGVDRFYLGDIILGIIKLITLGGLIIWSIVDLFIIMGKTRSQNLNVAQKIIDSLVDSRIQT
;
A
#
# COMPACT_ATOMS: atom_id res chain seq x y z
N MET A 1 -8.13 -3.88 6.93
CA MET A 1 -8.09 -2.43 7.19
C MET A 1 -9.04 -1.74 6.23
N ASN A 2 -10.12 -1.17 6.75
CA ASN A 2 -11.07 -0.39 5.95
C ASN A 2 -10.58 1.06 5.77
N GLU A 3 -11.30 1.86 4.98
CA GLU A 3 -10.91 3.25 4.69
C GLU A 3 -10.90 4.10 5.96
N PHE A 4 -11.91 3.97 6.82
CA PHE A 4 -12.01 4.74 8.06
C PHE A 4 -10.81 4.50 8.99
N GLN A 5 -10.47 3.23 9.23
CA GLN A 5 -9.29 2.85 10.03
C GLN A 5 -7.98 3.39 9.44
N TYR A 6 -7.87 3.42 8.12
CA TYR A 6 -6.69 3.96 7.44
C TYR A 6 -6.58 5.47 7.65
N GLN A 7 -7.68 6.21 7.49
CA GLN A 7 -7.70 7.66 7.71
C GLN A 7 -7.43 8.02 9.18
N THR A 8 -7.99 7.28 10.13
CA THR A 8 -7.73 7.50 11.57
C THR A 8 -6.25 7.30 11.90
N LYS A 9 -5.63 6.22 11.41
CA LYS A 9 -4.20 5.97 11.61
C LYS A 9 -3.32 7.03 10.96
N LEU A 10 -3.68 7.49 9.75
CA LEU A 10 -2.95 8.58 9.13
C LEU A 10 -3.05 9.89 9.91
N ALA A 11 -4.24 10.22 10.42
CA ALA A 11 -4.44 11.41 11.24
C ALA A 11 -3.63 11.36 12.54
N GLU A 12 -3.62 10.21 13.22
CA GLU A 12 -2.81 9.95 14.43
C GLU A 12 -1.31 10.13 14.16
N LEU A 13 -0.83 9.68 13.00
CA LEU A 13 0.57 9.83 12.60
C LEU A 13 0.94 11.30 12.30
N ILE A 14 0.00 12.11 11.82
CA ILE A 14 0.24 13.51 11.42
C ILE A 14 0.07 14.49 12.59
N GLU A 15 -0.72 14.13 13.60
CA GLU A 15 -1.00 14.94 14.79
C GLU A 15 0.23 15.58 15.48
N PRO A 16 1.38 14.90 15.65
CA PRO A 16 2.55 15.48 16.31
C PRO A 16 3.43 16.35 15.40
N LEU A 17 3.12 16.52 14.11
CA LEU A 17 3.95 17.27 13.16
C LEU A 17 3.58 18.77 13.12
N SER A 18 4.59 19.60 12.88
CA SER A 18 4.41 21.03 12.63
C SER A 18 3.68 21.29 11.29
N PRO A 19 3.12 22.49 11.08
CA PRO A 19 2.46 22.84 9.82
C PRO A 19 3.40 22.73 8.59
N GLU A 20 4.69 23.00 8.78
CA GLU A 20 5.69 22.89 7.71
C GLU A 20 5.97 21.43 7.36
N GLU A 21 6.20 20.57 8.36
CA GLU A 21 6.39 19.13 8.18
C GLU A 21 5.13 18.47 7.57
N THR A 22 3.94 18.92 7.93
CA THR A 22 2.66 18.44 7.38
C THR A 22 2.54 18.73 5.88
N SER A 23 2.99 19.89 5.43
CA SER A 23 3.01 20.26 4.01
C SER A 23 3.99 19.40 3.21
N GLN A 24 5.19 19.18 3.76
CA GLN A 24 6.20 18.30 3.17
C GLN A 24 5.73 16.85 3.13
N PHE A 25 5.13 16.38 4.22
CA PHE A 25 4.49 15.07 4.29
C PHE A 25 3.42 14.91 3.23
N ASN A 26 2.46 15.84 3.11
CA ASN A 26 1.38 15.74 2.12
C ASN A 26 1.90 15.67 0.68
N THR A 27 2.98 16.39 0.37
CA THR A 27 3.62 16.38 -0.94
C THR A 27 4.32 15.04 -1.21
N GLN A 28 5.12 14.54 -0.27
CA GLN A 28 5.84 13.28 -0.43
C GLN A 28 4.90 12.07 -0.38
N TYR A 29 3.90 12.12 0.50
CA TYR A 29 2.90 11.09 0.69
C TYR A 29 1.97 11.00 -0.53
N GLY A 30 1.50 12.14 -1.05
CA GLY A 30 0.68 12.18 -2.26
C GLY A 30 1.36 11.53 -3.46
N ASN A 31 2.67 11.76 -3.63
CA ASN A 31 3.46 11.18 -4.72
C ASN A 31 3.78 9.69 -4.53
N SER A 32 3.86 9.22 -3.28
CA SER A 32 4.27 7.84 -2.96
C SER A 32 3.08 6.91 -2.69
N LYS A 33 1.89 7.46 -2.42
CA LYS A 33 0.68 6.70 -2.13
C LYS A 33 0.24 5.93 -3.37
N LYS A 34 0.07 4.62 -3.19
CA LYS A 34 -0.51 3.75 -4.24
C LYS A 34 -2.02 3.75 -4.12
N ASP A 35 -2.72 3.95 -5.23
CA ASP A 35 -4.19 3.89 -5.25
C ASP A 35 -4.66 2.42 -5.18
N PRO A 36 -5.47 2.03 -4.17
CA PRO A 36 -6.05 0.70 -4.09
C PRO A 36 -6.88 0.30 -5.31
N ILE A 37 -7.51 1.26 -6.00
CA ILE A 37 -8.33 1.02 -7.19
C ILE A 37 -7.43 0.69 -8.38
N ILE A 38 -6.33 1.42 -8.55
CA ILE A 38 -5.34 1.13 -9.60
C ILE A 38 -4.71 -0.25 -9.37
N ALA A 39 -4.38 -0.58 -8.11
CA ALA A 39 -3.90 -1.91 -7.75
C ALA A 39 -4.91 -3.02 -8.09
N LEU A 40 -6.21 -2.75 -7.93
CA LEU A 40 -7.28 -3.67 -8.31
C LEU A 40 -7.40 -3.83 -9.82
N VAL A 41 -7.35 -2.74 -10.60
CA VAL A 41 -7.41 -2.79 -12.07
C VAL A 41 -6.23 -3.58 -12.65
N ILE A 42 -5.04 -3.42 -12.08
CA ILE A 42 -3.84 -4.21 -12.44
C ILE A 42 -4.04 -5.68 -12.07
N SER A 43 -4.59 -5.97 -10.88
CA SER A 43 -4.92 -7.34 -10.46
C SER A 43 -6.00 -7.98 -11.34
N LEU A 44 -6.97 -7.21 -11.85
CA LEU A 44 -8.02 -7.73 -12.73
C LEU A 44 -7.50 -8.03 -14.15
N THR A 45 -6.59 -7.21 -14.67
CA THR A 45 -6.06 -7.33 -16.04
C THR A 45 -4.88 -8.30 -16.16
N PHE A 46 -4.06 -8.45 -15.11
CA PHE A 46 -2.87 -9.32 -15.09
C PHE A 46 -2.88 -10.39 -13.98
N GLY A 47 -3.93 -10.49 -13.17
CA GLY A 47 -4.02 -11.45 -12.05
C GLY A 47 -4.05 -12.92 -12.47
N PHE A 48 -4.33 -13.22 -13.75
CA PHE A 48 -4.16 -14.56 -14.30
C PHE A 48 -2.69 -15.02 -14.33
N PHE A 49 -1.76 -14.07 -14.44
CA PHE A 49 -0.31 -14.29 -14.38
C PHE A 49 0.29 -14.05 -12.98
N GLY A 50 -0.51 -13.67 -11.98
CA GLY A 50 -0.03 -13.41 -10.61
C GLY A 50 0.81 -12.13 -10.44
N VAL A 51 0.80 -11.22 -11.42
CA VAL A 51 1.61 -9.98 -11.43
C VAL A 51 1.26 -9.02 -10.28
N ASP A 52 0.02 -9.08 -9.81
CA ASP A 52 -0.47 -8.35 -8.64
C ASP A 52 0.27 -8.74 -7.35
N ARG A 53 0.57 -10.03 -7.16
CA ARG A 53 1.37 -10.52 -6.03
C ARG A 53 2.83 -10.09 -6.15
N PHE A 54 3.39 -10.09 -7.36
CA PHE A 54 4.73 -9.54 -7.62
C PHE A 54 4.80 -8.03 -7.29
N TYR A 55 3.76 -7.25 -7.61
CA TYR A 55 3.70 -5.82 -7.33
C TYR A 55 3.62 -5.48 -5.83
N LEU A 56 2.99 -6.34 -5.02
CA LEU A 56 2.95 -6.20 -3.57
C LEU A 56 4.16 -6.81 -2.84
N GLY A 57 5.04 -7.52 -3.54
CA GLY A 57 6.23 -8.18 -2.98
C GLY A 57 6.04 -9.64 -2.54
N ASP A 58 4.87 -10.22 -2.75
CA ASP A 58 4.55 -11.61 -2.43
C ASP A 58 4.95 -12.56 -3.59
N ILE A 59 6.24 -12.62 -3.92
CA ILE A 59 6.80 -13.37 -5.08
C ILE A 59 6.46 -14.87 -5.03
N ILE A 60 6.58 -15.50 -3.85
CA ILE A 60 6.34 -16.94 -3.65
C ILE A 60 4.89 -17.32 -4.01
N LEU A 61 3.93 -16.48 -3.65
CA LEU A 61 2.51 -16.71 -3.96
C LEU A 61 2.20 -16.50 -5.45
N GLY A 62 2.91 -15.58 -6.12
CA GLY A 62 2.84 -15.42 -7.57
C GLY A 62 3.30 -16.67 -8.33
N ILE A 63 4.41 -17.28 -7.89
CA ILE A 63 4.97 -18.50 -8.50
C ILE A 63 4.03 -19.71 -8.33
N ILE A 64 3.40 -19.87 -7.16
CA ILE A 64 2.43 -20.96 -6.91
C ILE A 64 1.19 -20.85 -7.83
N LYS A 65 0.69 -19.64 -8.10
CA LYS A 65 -0.41 -19.41 -9.05
C LYS A 65 -0.05 -19.80 -10.50
N LEU A 66 1.20 -19.59 -10.90
CA LEU A 66 1.68 -19.96 -12.23
C LEU A 66 1.83 -21.49 -12.39
N ILE A 67 2.33 -22.17 -11.36
CA ILE A 67 2.52 -23.64 -11.36
C ILE A 67 1.17 -24.37 -11.37
N THR A 68 0.10 -23.77 -10.84
CA THR A 68 -1.26 -24.34 -10.83
C THR A 68 -2.05 -24.10 -12.13
N LEU A 69 -1.42 -23.61 -13.22
CA LEU A 69 -2.07 -23.24 -14.49
C LEU A 69 -3.25 -22.26 -14.34
N GLY A 70 -3.15 -21.26 -13.46
CA GLY A 70 -4.26 -20.31 -13.24
C GLY A 70 -5.50 -20.95 -12.58
N GLY A 71 -5.28 -22.02 -11.80
CA GLY A 71 -6.28 -23.03 -11.47
C GLY A 71 -7.50 -22.66 -10.62
N LEU A 72 -7.67 -21.44 -10.11
CA LEU A 72 -8.92 -21.07 -9.42
C LEU A 72 -9.20 -19.57 -9.58
N ILE A 73 -10.07 -19.20 -10.53
CA ILE A 73 -10.70 -17.86 -10.62
C ILE A 73 -11.25 -17.42 -9.25
N ILE A 74 -11.74 -18.38 -8.45
CA ILE A 74 -12.23 -18.18 -7.09
C ILE A 74 -11.13 -17.64 -6.15
N TRP A 75 -9.89 -18.12 -6.27
CA TRP A 75 -8.76 -17.66 -5.45
C TRP A 75 -8.37 -16.22 -5.82
N SER A 76 -8.43 -15.87 -7.10
CA SER A 76 -8.20 -14.50 -7.57
C SER A 76 -9.30 -13.54 -7.12
N ILE A 77 -10.57 -13.96 -7.06
CA ILE A 77 -11.67 -13.12 -6.55
C ILE A 77 -11.50 -12.82 -5.06
N VAL A 78 -11.16 -13.82 -4.25
CA VAL A 78 -10.87 -13.60 -2.82
C VAL A 78 -9.68 -12.66 -2.65
N ASP A 79 -8.68 -12.78 -3.53
CA ASP A 79 -7.51 -11.89 -3.53
C ASP A 79 -7.84 -10.42 -3.80
N LEU A 80 -8.82 -10.14 -4.68
CA LEU A 80 -9.26 -8.76 -4.98
C LEU A 80 -9.79 -8.04 -3.74
N PHE A 81 -10.39 -8.76 -2.79
CA PHE A 81 -10.83 -8.17 -1.52
C PHE A 81 -9.68 -7.96 -0.54
N ILE A 82 -8.66 -8.84 -0.56
CA ILE A 82 -7.52 -8.79 0.35
C ILE A 82 -6.52 -7.70 -0.07
N ILE A 83 -6.30 -7.50 -1.38
CA ILE A 83 -5.27 -6.61 -1.91
C ILE A 83 -5.51 -5.15 -1.54
N MET A 84 -6.77 -4.69 -1.51
CA MET A 84 -7.10 -3.33 -1.06
C MET A 84 -6.63 -3.06 0.37
N GLY A 85 -6.86 -4.02 1.27
CA GLY A 85 -6.46 -3.93 2.67
C GLY A 85 -4.93 -3.94 2.82
N LYS A 86 -4.23 -4.79 2.05
CA LYS A 86 -2.78 -4.83 2.02
C LYS A 86 -2.16 -3.55 1.46
N THR A 87 -2.67 -3.03 0.35
CA THR A 87 -2.19 -1.76 -0.25
C THR A 87 -2.33 -0.61 0.74
N ARG A 88 -3.47 -0.50 1.44
CA ARG A 88 -3.65 0.50 2.51
C ARG A 88 -2.62 0.32 3.64
N SER A 89 -2.35 -0.92 4.05
CA SER A 89 -1.32 -1.19 5.07
C SER A 89 0.08 -0.81 4.62
N GLN A 90 0.44 -1.07 3.36
CA GLN A 90 1.74 -0.65 2.81
C GLN A 90 1.85 0.87 2.71
N ASN A 91 0.76 1.55 2.34
CA ASN A 91 0.72 3.01 2.32
C ASN A 91 0.93 3.61 3.73
N LEU A 92 0.50 2.94 4.81
CA LEU A 92 0.82 3.39 6.18
C LEU A 92 2.31 3.25 6.51
N ASN A 93 2.95 2.15 6.07
CA ASN A 93 4.39 1.99 6.26
C ASN A 93 5.19 3.04 5.48
N VAL A 94 4.72 3.44 4.30
CA VAL A 94 5.30 4.56 3.53
C VAL A 94 5.10 5.88 4.27
N ALA A 95 3.91 6.13 4.82
CA ALA A 95 3.65 7.31 5.66
C ALA A 95 4.61 7.40 6.84
N GLN A 96 4.78 6.29 7.58
CA GLN A 96 5.67 6.22 8.73
C GLN A 96 7.11 6.54 8.34
N LYS A 97 7.63 5.93 7.26
CA LYS A 97 9.00 6.21 6.78
C LYS A 97 9.23 7.68 6.44
N ILE A 98 8.23 8.33 5.83
CA ILE A 98 8.30 9.75 5.51
C ILE A 98 8.37 10.55 6.82
N ILE A 99 7.49 10.26 7.78
CA ILE A 99 7.49 10.95 9.08
C ILE A 99 8.82 10.74 9.80
N ASP A 100 9.34 9.52 9.87
CA ASP A 100 10.63 9.21 10.48
C ASP A 100 11.75 10.04 9.84
N SER A 101 11.75 10.17 8.51
CA SER A 101 12.74 11.00 7.79
C SER A 101 12.62 12.50 8.08
N LEU A 102 11.40 13.00 8.29
CA LEU A 102 11.16 14.40 8.66
C LEU A 102 11.62 14.65 10.11
N VAL A 103 11.32 13.72 11.01
CA VAL A 103 11.74 13.78 12.42
C VAL A 103 13.26 13.72 12.55
N ASP A 104 13.93 12.83 11.80
CA ASP A 104 15.40 12.74 11.78
C ASP A 104 16.03 14.05 11.27
N SER A 105 15.43 14.68 10.26
CA SER A 105 15.89 15.97 9.72
C SER A 105 15.79 17.10 10.75
N ARG A 106 14.74 17.07 11.58
CA ARG A 106 14.54 18.00 12.70
C ARG A 106 15.57 17.81 13.82
N ILE A 107 15.99 16.57 14.10
CA ILE A 107 16.97 16.28 15.17
C ILE A 107 18.41 16.64 14.73
N GLN A 108 18.68 16.63 13.42
CA GLN A 108 20.00 16.97 12.86
C GLN A 108 20.26 18.48 12.71
N THR A 109 19.24 19.34 12.88
CA THR A 109 19.36 20.81 12.80
C THR A 109 19.47 21.41 14.19
#